data_AF-A0A3P6RKG7-F1
#
_entry.id   AF-A0A3P6RKG7-F1
#
_cell.length_a   1.000
_cell.length_b   1.000
_cell.length_c   1.000
_cell.angle_alpha   90.00
_cell.angle_beta   90.00
_cell.angle_gamma   90.00
#
_symmetry.space_group_name_H-M   'P 1'
#
loop_
_entity.id
_entity.type
_entity.pdbx_description
1 polymer ?
#
loop_
_entity_poly.entity_id
_entity_poly.type
_entity_poly.pdbx_seq_one_letter_code
_entity_poly.pdbx_strand_id
1 'polypeptide(L)'
;MLQFKYRGIINSYELGGLFYTYYDDIQQTRHWMVATHMETGVHARSLFPCLDEPAYKAIFHMTIIYPKPLIALSNMMERPYVELHDPWVVVRFPPTPKLSTYLVAMAVGPYVSKSITNKAGTLVRFEEYLGFAATVAGKCLDSLGEYVNFPFPLSKSDQLGLPKFPAGAVENMGLLQSIQVKQKAAGVICHELAHQWFGDLVTMTWWPELVVNEGFANYFEIYNQAMAFPEHAQFLDGKFFTDMMEPALDTDAIINASHPIIARGLNFDKIVYDKGASIYRMAHITLGDKAWQEGLTDYIHSYKWGNANHEMLFAKLTKAAQAYNIVDWCGRPMDVAKFLDPWFLQQCFPLITVTNNQLMAPAQFTQQPFDKRTLLPASNFSYSWPVPMHIRDYKGDHKSILHWLKPS
;
A
#
# COMPACT_ATOMS: atom_id res chain seq x y z
N MET A 1 34.27 3.89 -8.68
CA MET A 1 33.50 4.88 -7.91
C MET A 1 33.09 5.99 -8.87
N LEU A 2 31.80 6.19 -9.12
CA LEU A 2 31.29 7.33 -9.88
C LEU A 2 30.99 8.47 -8.89
N GLN A 3 31.43 9.69 -9.21
CA GLN A 3 31.22 10.85 -8.35
C GLN A 3 30.69 12.01 -9.18
N PHE A 4 29.60 12.60 -8.70
CA PHE A 4 28.96 13.74 -9.34
C PHE A 4 28.94 14.92 -8.38
N LYS A 5 29.18 16.13 -8.92
CA LYS A 5 28.86 17.39 -8.26
C LYS A 5 27.85 18.10 -9.15
N TYR A 6 26.67 18.36 -8.61
CA TYR A 6 25.57 18.95 -9.36
C TYR A 6 24.85 19.99 -8.50
N ARG A 7 24.01 20.78 -9.15
CA ARG A 7 23.10 21.74 -8.54
C ARG A 7 21.74 21.59 -9.21
N GLY A 8 20.68 21.77 -8.44
CA GLY A 8 19.30 21.75 -8.91
C GLY A 8 18.52 22.93 -8.36
N ILE A 9 17.28 23.06 -8.80
CA ILE A 9 16.32 23.99 -8.22
C ILE A 9 15.46 23.26 -7.18
N ILE A 10 14.92 24.01 -6.22
CA ILE A 10 13.85 23.52 -5.35
C ILE A 10 12.53 23.87 -6.03
N ASN A 11 11.74 22.85 -6.34
CA ASN A 11 10.51 22.98 -7.10
C ASN A 11 9.35 23.51 -6.24
N SER A 12 8.28 23.95 -6.90
CA SER A 12 6.96 24.00 -6.27
C SER A 12 6.53 22.59 -5.85
N TYR A 13 5.77 22.47 -4.75
CA TYR A 13 5.26 21.18 -4.27
C TYR A 13 4.49 20.38 -5.35
N GLU A 14 3.86 21.06 -6.31
CA GLU A 14 3.09 20.45 -7.41
C GLU A 14 3.94 19.61 -8.38
N LEU A 15 5.26 19.85 -8.45
CA LEU A 15 6.15 19.16 -9.39
C LEU A 15 6.91 17.97 -8.76
N GLY A 16 6.78 17.75 -7.45
CA GLY A 16 7.55 16.75 -6.73
C GLY A 16 9.07 16.98 -6.82
N GLY A 17 9.83 15.88 -6.70
CA GLY A 17 11.28 15.93 -6.54
C GLY A 17 11.65 16.54 -5.19
N LEU A 18 12.61 17.47 -5.19
CA LEU A 18 12.85 18.36 -4.06
C LEU A 18 11.97 19.59 -4.19
N PHE A 19 11.11 19.85 -3.22
CA PHE A 19 10.16 20.96 -3.29
C PHE A 19 10.12 21.79 -2.01
N TYR A 20 9.61 23.02 -2.13
CA TYR A 20 9.32 23.88 -0.99
C TYR A 20 7.82 23.97 -0.72
N THR A 21 7.47 24.14 0.55
CA THR A 21 6.12 24.40 1.02
C THR A 21 6.16 25.36 2.22
N TYR A 22 5.01 25.85 2.67
CA TYR A 22 4.96 26.80 3.78
C TYR A 22 3.63 26.74 4.53
N TYR A 23 3.64 27.22 5.76
CA TYR A 23 2.43 27.63 6.48
C TYR A 23 2.62 29.05 7.04
N ASP A 24 1.51 29.74 7.26
CA ASP A 24 1.48 31.00 7.97
C ASP A 24 0.98 30.70 9.40
N ASP A 25 1.71 31.13 10.42
CA ASP A 25 1.33 30.89 11.82
C ASP A 25 0.19 31.82 12.28
N ILE A 26 -0.22 31.67 13.54
CA ILE A 26 -1.27 32.52 14.15
C ILE A 26 -0.92 34.02 14.18
N GLN A 27 0.36 34.36 14.03
CA GLN A 27 0.87 35.74 13.96
C GLN A 27 1.06 36.20 12.50
N GLN A 28 0.61 35.41 11.51
CA GLN A 28 0.79 35.64 10.08
C GLN A 28 2.26 35.65 9.63
N THR A 29 3.15 35.02 10.40
CA THR A 29 4.54 34.83 9.98
C THR A 29 4.64 33.58 9.11
N ARG A 30 5.27 33.72 7.93
CA ARG A 30 5.48 32.62 7.00
C ARG A 30 6.66 31.76 7.40
N HIS A 31 6.41 30.46 7.55
CA HIS A 31 7.40 29.44 7.84
C HIS A 31 7.62 28.55 6.64
N TRP A 32 8.84 28.57 6.11
CA TRP A 32 9.23 27.78 4.93
C TRP A 32 9.75 26.41 5.32
N MET A 33 9.44 25.43 4.48
CA MET A 33 9.88 24.05 4.62
C MET A 33 10.31 23.52 3.26
N VAL A 34 11.24 22.58 3.28
CA VAL A 34 11.68 21.84 2.10
C VAL A 34 11.47 20.35 2.37
N ALA A 35 10.95 19.63 1.38
CA ALA A 35 10.66 18.20 1.49
C ALA A 35 10.84 17.51 0.14
N THR A 36 10.78 16.18 0.13
CA THR A 36 10.91 15.37 -1.08
C THR A 36 9.65 14.55 -1.37
N HIS A 37 9.26 14.43 -2.64
CA HIS A 37 8.25 13.48 -3.10
C HIS A 37 8.69 12.90 -4.44
N MET A 38 8.98 11.60 -4.50
CA MET A 38 9.72 11.03 -5.63
C MET A 38 9.04 9.86 -6.38
N GLU A 39 7.88 9.42 -5.91
CA GLU A 39 7.17 8.24 -6.43
C GLU A 39 6.43 8.51 -7.75
N THR A 40 5.77 9.65 -7.89
CA THR A 40 4.78 9.94 -8.95
C THR A 40 5.36 10.40 -10.30
N GLY A 41 6.51 9.88 -10.73
CA GLY A 41 7.04 10.26 -12.05
C GLY A 41 8.56 10.28 -12.18
N VAL A 42 9.22 9.21 -11.71
CA VAL A 42 10.69 9.08 -11.77
C VAL A 42 11.39 10.37 -11.34
N HIS A 43 11.03 10.84 -10.15
CA HIS A 43 11.44 12.15 -9.65
C HIS A 43 12.73 12.08 -8.83
N ALA A 44 13.23 10.90 -8.44
CA ALA A 44 14.49 10.82 -7.70
C ALA A 44 15.67 11.31 -8.54
N ARG A 45 15.63 11.07 -9.87
CA ARG A 45 16.59 11.62 -10.83
C ARG A 45 16.59 13.16 -10.89
N SER A 46 15.55 13.83 -10.39
CA SER A 46 15.51 15.30 -10.28
C SER A 46 16.30 15.82 -9.06
N LEU A 47 16.45 15.00 -8.02
CA LEU A 47 17.21 15.32 -6.81
C LEU A 47 18.67 14.86 -6.90
N PHE A 48 18.95 13.67 -7.45
CA PHE A 48 20.31 13.16 -7.61
C PHE A 48 20.45 12.22 -8.82
N PRO A 49 21.59 12.21 -9.54
CA PRO A 49 21.83 11.24 -10.62
C PRO A 49 21.79 9.80 -10.09
N CYS A 50 20.85 8.99 -10.60
CA CYS A 50 20.66 7.62 -10.17
C CYS A 50 19.99 6.73 -11.23
N LEU A 51 20.02 5.41 -10.98
CA LEU A 51 19.21 4.43 -11.70
C LEU A 51 17.81 4.45 -11.08
N ASP A 52 16.96 5.33 -11.60
CA ASP A 52 15.68 5.67 -10.99
C ASP A 52 14.55 4.74 -11.45
N GLU A 53 14.69 3.48 -11.04
CA GLU A 53 13.76 2.38 -11.26
C GLU A 53 13.61 1.57 -9.96
N PRO A 54 12.39 1.11 -9.60
CA PRO A 54 12.13 0.45 -8.31
C PRO A 54 12.96 -0.82 -8.09
N ALA A 55 13.36 -1.53 -9.16
CA ALA A 55 14.18 -2.73 -9.09
C ALA A 55 15.63 -2.49 -8.63
N TYR A 56 16.17 -1.27 -8.82
CA TYR A 56 17.57 -0.96 -8.48
C TYR A 56 17.70 -0.46 -7.05
N LYS A 57 17.40 -1.34 -6.09
CA LYS A 57 17.57 -1.01 -4.67
C LYS A 57 19.03 -0.79 -4.28
N ALA A 58 19.28 0.21 -3.45
CA ALA A 58 20.61 0.57 -2.95
C ALA A 58 20.60 0.97 -1.48
N ILE A 59 21.78 0.97 -0.86
CA ILE A 59 21.99 1.55 0.48
C ILE A 59 22.34 3.04 0.29
N PHE A 60 21.62 3.91 0.99
CA PHE A 60 21.82 5.35 0.91
C PHE A 60 22.50 5.87 2.18
N HIS A 61 23.56 6.66 1.98
CA HIS A 61 24.23 7.40 3.03
C HIS A 61 23.92 8.88 2.84
N MET A 62 23.13 9.46 3.75
CA MET A 62 22.68 10.84 3.62
C MET A 62 23.39 11.78 4.59
N THR A 63 23.71 12.97 4.09
CA THR A 63 24.23 14.11 4.86
C THR A 63 23.52 15.35 4.39
N ILE A 64 22.98 16.15 5.31
CA ILE A 64 22.23 17.36 5.00
C ILE A 64 22.90 18.54 5.68
N ILE A 65 23.14 19.60 4.91
CA ILE A 65 23.60 20.91 5.40
C ILE A 65 22.39 21.84 5.42
N TYR A 66 22.09 22.45 6.56
CA TYR A 66 20.90 23.31 6.72
C TYR A 66 21.15 24.39 7.78
N PRO A 67 20.38 25.52 7.77
CA PRO A 67 20.56 26.60 8.73
C PRO A 67 19.75 26.36 10.02
N LYS A 68 20.30 26.77 11.16
CA LYS A 68 19.56 26.91 12.42
C LYS A 68 18.51 28.03 12.32
N PRO A 69 17.37 27.93 13.02
CA PRO A 69 16.98 26.88 13.98
C PRO A 69 16.15 25.74 13.37
N LEU A 70 16.25 25.48 12.06
CA LEU A 70 15.47 24.40 11.42
C LEU A 70 15.92 23.01 11.92
N ILE A 71 15.12 21.99 11.60
CA ILE A 71 15.42 20.58 11.86
C ILE A 71 15.45 19.84 10.53
N ALA A 72 16.42 18.95 10.35
CA ALA A 72 16.52 18.07 9.19
C ALA A 72 16.15 16.63 9.56
N LEU A 73 15.23 16.04 8.80
CA LEU A 73 14.76 14.67 8.91
C LEU A 73 15.10 13.90 7.63
N SER A 74 15.26 12.59 7.74
CA SER A 74 15.42 11.66 6.62
C SER A 74 14.88 10.28 7.02
N ASN A 75 15.06 9.23 6.21
CA ASN A 75 14.59 7.86 6.48
C ASN A 75 15.08 7.32 7.83
N MET A 76 16.36 7.55 8.17
CA MET A 76 16.99 7.02 9.39
C MET A 76 16.97 8.03 10.54
N MET A 77 17.19 7.56 11.77
CA MET A 77 17.34 8.43 12.94
C MET A 77 18.59 9.33 12.79
N GLU A 78 18.42 10.62 13.00
CA GLU A 78 19.49 11.60 12.93
C GLU A 78 20.58 11.37 13.99
N ARG A 79 21.85 11.62 13.63
CA ARG A 79 22.92 11.80 14.62
C ARG A 79 22.91 13.24 15.14
N PRO A 80 23.58 13.54 16.27
CA PRO A 80 23.82 14.92 16.66
C PRO A 80 24.46 15.71 15.52
N TYR A 81 23.98 16.93 15.28
CA TYR A 81 24.55 17.80 14.27
C TYR A 81 25.93 18.32 14.69
N VAL A 82 26.72 18.75 13.72
CA VAL A 82 28.01 19.42 13.93
C VAL A 82 27.92 20.82 13.33
N GLU A 83 28.39 21.82 14.07
CA GLU A 83 28.51 23.20 13.60
C GLU A 83 29.49 23.28 12.41
N LEU A 84 29.08 23.94 11.33
CA LEU A 84 29.96 24.20 10.18
C LEU A 84 30.45 25.65 10.23
N HIS A 85 29.51 26.60 10.21
CA HIS A 85 29.69 28.04 10.43
C HIS A 85 28.30 28.64 10.62
N ASP A 86 28.15 29.72 11.39
CA ASP A 86 26.83 30.31 11.63
C ASP A 86 26.18 30.81 10.32
N PRO A 87 24.88 30.50 10.02
CA PRO A 87 23.92 29.70 10.80
C PRO A 87 23.87 28.20 10.44
N TRP A 88 24.77 27.71 9.59
CA TRP A 88 24.75 26.38 9.00
C TRP A 88 25.35 25.29 9.88
N VAL A 89 24.63 24.17 9.96
CA VAL A 89 25.03 22.93 10.61
C VAL A 89 25.01 21.78 9.62
N VAL A 90 25.70 20.69 9.96
CA VAL A 90 25.64 19.44 9.21
C VAL A 90 25.06 18.33 10.08
N VAL A 91 24.11 17.58 9.53
CA VAL A 91 23.62 16.34 10.13
C VAL A 91 23.95 15.16 9.24
N ARG A 92 24.28 14.02 9.86
CA ARG A 92 24.55 12.76 9.17
C ARG A 92 23.57 11.70 9.65
N PHE A 93 23.12 10.89 8.73
CA PHE A 93 22.24 9.77 9.02
C PHE A 93 23.02 8.44 8.92
N PRO A 94 22.67 7.41 9.71
CA PRO A 94 23.12 6.05 9.47
C PRO A 94 22.76 5.59 8.04
N PRO A 95 23.47 4.58 7.49
CA PRO A 95 23.06 3.97 6.22
C PRO A 95 21.64 3.42 6.31
N THR A 96 20.86 3.61 5.24
CA THR A 96 19.57 2.94 5.10
C THR A 96 19.76 1.43 4.90
N PRO A 97 18.72 0.61 5.14
CA PRO A 97 18.59 -0.66 4.43
C PRO A 97 18.58 -0.46 2.90
N LYS A 98 18.48 -1.56 2.14
CA LYS A 98 18.30 -1.44 0.69
C LYS A 98 16.91 -0.85 0.39
N LEU A 99 16.89 0.35 -0.20
CA LEU A 99 15.68 1.05 -0.62
C LEU A 99 15.66 1.25 -2.13
N SER A 100 14.46 1.33 -2.70
CA SER A 100 14.29 1.88 -4.05
C SER A 100 14.47 3.40 -4.02
N THR A 101 14.91 4.01 -5.12
CA THR A 101 15.24 5.44 -5.18
C THR A 101 14.07 6.34 -4.77
N TYR A 102 12.85 5.99 -5.14
CA TYR A 102 11.65 6.78 -4.86
C TYR A 102 11.29 6.88 -3.37
N LEU A 103 11.84 5.98 -2.53
CA LEU A 103 11.59 5.92 -1.08
C LEU A 103 12.59 6.74 -0.26
N VAL A 104 13.68 7.20 -0.88
CA VAL A 104 14.63 8.08 -0.20
C VAL A 104 13.90 9.37 0.17
N ALA A 105 14.04 9.85 1.39
CA ALA A 105 13.36 11.08 1.79
C ALA A 105 14.24 11.99 2.62
N MET A 106 13.98 13.29 2.46
CA MET A 106 14.47 14.30 3.38
C MET A 106 13.47 15.44 3.54
N ALA A 107 13.48 16.04 4.72
CA ALA A 107 12.69 17.21 5.02
C ALA A 107 13.49 18.17 5.92
N VAL A 108 13.37 19.48 5.70
CA VAL A 108 14.00 20.53 6.50
C VAL A 108 12.97 21.61 6.79
N GLY A 109 12.72 21.89 8.07
CA GLY A 109 11.69 22.83 8.50
C GLY A 109 11.68 23.08 10.00
N PRO A 110 10.82 24.01 10.48
CA PRO A 110 10.68 24.32 11.90
C PRO A 110 9.77 23.28 12.59
N TYR A 111 10.16 22.02 12.52
CA TYR A 111 9.32 20.91 13.00
C TYR A 111 9.28 20.85 14.53
N VAL A 112 8.12 20.56 15.07
CA VAL A 112 7.93 20.22 16.49
C VAL A 112 7.40 18.81 16.58
N SER A 113 7.76 18.07 17.63
CA SER A 113 7.29 16.70 17.76
C SER A 113 6.90 16.29 19.17
N LYS A 114 5.89 15.43 19.24
CA LYS A 114 5.63 14.51 20.34
C LYS A 114 5.98 13.11 19.88
N SER A 115 6.44 12.29 20.81
CA SER A 115 6.84 10.93 20.51
C SER A 115 6.16 9.92 21.44
N ILE A 116 5.99 8.71 20.92
CA ILE A 116 5.70 7.52 21.71
C ILE A 116 6.70 6.42 21.32
N THR A 117 6.88 5.43 22.18
CA THR A 117 7.59 4.19 21.83
C THR A 117 6.56 3.07 21.77
N ASN A 118 6.47 2.36 20.64
CA ASN A 118 5.55 1.23 20.52
C ASN A 118 6.08 -0.02 21.25
N LYS A 119 5.33 -1.12 21.24
CA LYS A 119 5.74 -2.34 21.97
C LYS A 119 7.03 -2.94 21.42
N ALA A 120 7.27 -2.81 20.12
CA ALA A 120 8.48 -3.28 19.46
C ALA A 120 9.72 -2.38 19.70
N GLY A 121 9.60 -1.27 20.45
CA GLY A 121 10.71 -0.36 20.74
C GLY A 121 10.99 0.68 19.65
N THR A 122 10.12 0.81 18.65
CA THR A 122 10.19 1.85 17.61
C THR A 122 9.73 3.20 18.17
N LEU A 123 10.54 4.24 17.96
CA LEU A 123 10.17 5.61 18.25
C LEU A 123 9.24 6.16 17.16
N VAL A 124 7.98 6.42 17.50
CA VAL A 124 7.01 7.00 16.58
C VAL A 124 6.84 8.48 16.89
N ARG A 125 7.16 9.36 15.93
CA ARG A 125 7.11 10.83 16.09
C ARG A 125 6.01 11.46 15.24
N PHE A 126 5.27 12.38 15.84
CA PHE A 126 4.21 13.18 15.23
C PHE A 126 4.32 14.64 15.67
N GLU A 127 3.60 15.55 15.05
CA GLU A 127 3.41 16.90 15.60
C GLU A 127 2.78 16.86 17.02
N GLU A 128 3.11 17.86 17.85
CA GLU A 128 2.86 17.84 19.30
C GLU A 128 1.40 17.55 19.70
N TYR A 129 0.45 18.01 18.88
CA TYR A 129 -0.98 17.96 19.16
C TYR A 129 -1.68 16.68 18.65
N LEU A 130 -0.93 15.71 18.12
CA LEU A 130 -1.47 14.53 17.42
C LEU A 130 -1.33 13.21 18.20
N GLY A 131 -1.58 13.23 19.51
CA GLY A 131 -1.44 12.04 20.36
C GLY A 131 -2.30 10.83 19.95
N PHE A 132 -3.49 11.07 19.39
CA PHE A 132 -4.34 10.01 18.84
C PHE A 132 -3.67 9.32 17.63
N ALA A 133 -3.17 10.11 16.67
CA ALA A 133 -2.50 9.60 15.48
C ALA A 133 -1.23 8.81 15.85
N ALA A 134 -0.47 9.29 16.83
CA ALA A 134 0.66 8.54 17.39
C ALA A 134 0.26 7.16 17.91
N THR A 135 -0.82 7.09 18.67
CA THR A 135 -1.34 5.82 19.21
C THR A 135 -1.80 4.88 18.10
N VAL A 136 -2.51 5.38 17.09
CA VAL A 136 -2.94 4.60 15.93
C VAL A 136 -1.74 4.04 15.18
N ALA A 137 -0.74 4.88 14.88
CA ALA A 137 0.45 4.45 14.16
C ALA A 137 1.25 3.38 14.91
N GLY A 138 1.47 3.57 16.21
CA GLY A 138 2.16 2.59 17.04
C GLY A 138 1.45 1.23 17.05
N LYS A 139 0.12 1.23 17.18
CA LYS A 139 -0.69 0.01 17.13
C LYS A 139 -0.69 -0.64 15.74
N CYS A 140 -0.88 0.13 14.66
CA CYS A 140 -0.87 -0.40 13.29
C CYS A 140 0.50 -0.97 12.88
N LEU A 141 1.61 -0.39 13.36
CA LEU A 141 2.94 -0.97 13.22
C LEU A 141 3.07 -2.31 13.95
N ASP A 142 2.63 -2.35 15.22
CA ASP A 142 2.72 -3.56 16.04
C ASP A 142 1.85 -4.68 15.45
N SER A 143 0.59 -4.40 15.12
CA SER A 143 -0.36 -5.40 14.62
C SER A 143 0.08 -6.00 13.28
N LEU A 144 0.52 -5.18 12.31
CA LEU A 144 0.96 -5.70 11.04
C LEU A 144 2.28 -6.46 11.15
N GLY A 145 3.23 -5.95 11.94
CA GLY A 145 4.50 -6.62 12.20
C GLY A 145 4.32 -7.99 12.88
N GLU A 146 3.40 -8.08 13.83
CA GLU A 146 2.98 -9.36 14.45
C GLU A 146 2.27 -10.26 13.42
N TYR A 147 1.39 -9.70 12.60
CA TYR A 147 0.62 -10.43 11.59
C TYR A 147 1.50 -11.12 10.55
N VAL A 148 2.53 -10.45 10.02
CA VAL A 148 3.47 -11.05 9.05
C VAL A 148 4.73 -11.63 9.70
N ASN A 149 4.76 -11.71 11.03
CA ASN A 149 5.90 -12.18 11.83
C ASN A 149 7.23 -11.52 11.41
N PHE A 150 7.20 -10.20 11.21
CA PHE A 150 8.36 -9.39 10.87
C PHE A 150 8.15 -8.00 11.48
N PRO A 151 8.65 -7.71 12.69
CA PRO A 151 8.53 -6.39 13.29
C PRO A 151 9.14 -5.30 12.41
N PHE A 152 8.64 -4.07 12.54
CA PHE A 152 9.15 -2.93 11.79
C PHE A 152 10.67 -2.78 11.99
N PRO A 153 11.47 -2.72 10.91
CA PRO A 153 12.92 -2.93 11.01
C PRO A 153 13.71 -1.68 11.41
N LEU A 154 13.11 -0.48 11.45
CA LEU A 154 13.81 0.74 11.81
C LEU A 154 13.54 1.15 13.25
N SER A 155 14.49 1.87 13.85
CA SER A 155 14.36 2.37 15.23
C SER A 155 13.37 3.53 15.37
N LYS A 156 12.93 4.14 14.25
CA LYS A 156 11.98 5.23 14.24
C LYS A 156 11.06 5.25 13.02
N SER A 157 9.87 5.81 13.22
CA SER A 157 8.90 6.14 12.18
C SER A 157 8.40 7.56 12.42
N ASP A 158 8.81 8.49 11.56
CA ASP A 158 8.38 9.88 11.61
C ASP A 158 7.16 10.08 10.72
N GLN A 159 6.21 10.86 11.21
CA GLN A 159 4.93 11.10 10.57
C GLN A 159 4.79 12.61 10.40
N LEU A 160 5.20 13.09 9.23
CA LEU A 160 5.39 14.50 8.94
C LEU A 160 4.15 15.10 8.28
N GLY A 161 3.52 16.04 8.96
CA GLY A 161 2.47 16.87 8.37
C GLY A 161 3.08 17.91 7.43
N LEU A 162 2.66 17.92 6.16
CA LEU A 162 3.01 18.97 5.20
C LEU A 162 1.77 19.77 4.79
N PRO A 163 1.76 21.12 4.94
CA PRO A 163 0.59 21.95 4.61
C PRO A 163 0.14 21.85 3.15
N LYS A 164 1.10 21.64 2.25
CA LYS A 164 0.86 21.36 0.83
C LYS A 164 1.77 20.23 0.40
N PHE A 165 1.17 19.24 -0.25
CA PHE A 165 1.83 18.04 -0.74
C PHE A 165 1.15 17.61 -2.05
N PRO A 166 1.90 17.12 -3.05
CA PRO A 166 1.33 16.70 -4.33
C PRO A 166 0.42 15.45 -4.27
N ALA A 167 0.49 14.69 -3.17
CA ALA A 167 -0.34 13.51 -2.93
C ALA A 167 -1.14 13.62 -1.60
N GLY A 168 -1.95 12.62 -1.28
CA GLY A 168 -2.58 12.51 0.04
C GLY A 168 -1.58 12.20 1.14
N ALA A 169 -0.69 11.24 0.87
CA ALA A 169 0.46 10.87 1.67
C ALA A 169 1.50 10.13 0.79
N VAL A 170 2.66 9.80 1.36
CA VAL A 170 3.67 8.92 0.75
C VAL A 170 4.39 8.14 1.85
N GLU A 171 4.76 6.90 1.54
CA GLU A 171 5.17 5.89 2.50
C GLU A 171 6.65 5.92 2.89
N ASN A 172 7.41 6.96 2.50
CA ASN A 172 8.87 6.90 2.49
C ASN A 172 9.44 6.28 3.78
N MET A 173 10.18 5.17 3.66
CA MET A 173 10.53 4.32 4.80
C MET A 173 11.09 5.12 5.99
N GLY A 174 10.39 5.05 7.13
CA GLY A 174 10.78 5.74 8.37
C GLY A 174 10.54 7.26 8.42
N LEU A 175 10.08 7.89 7.33
CA LEU A 175 9.68 9.31 7.24
C LEU A 175 8.44 9.46 6.34
N LEU A 176 7.29 9.07 6.87
CA LEU A 176 6.01 9.16 6.17
C LEU A 176 5.58 10.63 6.12
N GLN A 177 5.06 11.09 4.97
CA GLN A 177 4.67 12.49 4.77
C GLN A 177 3.20 12.56 4.33
N SER A 178 2.40 13.43 4.93
CA SER A 178 0.95 13.51 4.67
C SER A 178 0.37 14.91 4.83
N ILE A 179 -0.74 15.18 4.14
CA ILE A 179 -1.56 16.40 4.36
C ILE A 179 -2.65 16.20 5.42
N GLN A 180 -2.98 14.95 5.79
CA GLN A 180 -4.17 14.63 6.59
C GLN A 180 -3.81 14.25 8.03
N VAL A 181 -4.02 15.17 8.98
CA VAL A 181 -3.72 14.97 10.41
C VAL A 181 -4.96 14.77 11.30
N LYS A 182 -6.18 14.61 10.75
CA LYS A 182 -7.43 14.33 11.51
C LYS A 182 -8.39 13.34 10.81
N GLN A 183 -9.26 12.71 11.62
CA GLN A 183 -10.37 11.74 11.36
C GLN A 183 -10.23 10.72 10.21
N LYS A 184 -9.96 11.14 8.96
CA LYS A 184 -9.46 10.24 7.88
C LYS A 184 -8.03 9.74 8.14
N ALA A 185 -7.31 10.39 9.05
CA ALA A 185 -5.93 10.07 9.40
C ALA A 185 -5.70 8.62 9.80
N ALA A 186 -6.65 7.93 10.47
CA ALA A 186 -6.41 6.55 10.89
C ALA A 186 -6.27 5.57 9.72
N GLY A 187 -7.11 5.71 8.69
CA GLY A 187 -7.01 4.93 7.45
C GLY A 187 -5.69 5.21 6.75
N VAL A 188 -5.45 6.47 6.39
CA VAL A 188 -4.20 6.89 5.72
C VAL A 188 -2.97 6.43 6.50
N ILE A 189 -2.92 6.61 7.83
CA ILE A 189 -1.80 6.13 8.65
C ILE A 189 -1.60 4.62 8.49
N CYS A 190 -2.66 3.81 8.55
CA CYS A 190 -2.51 2.36 8.43
C CYS A 190 -2.21 1.92 6.99
N HIS A 191 -2.64 2.67 5.96
CA HIS A 191 -2.22 2.51 4.56
C HIS A 191 -0.70 2.74 4.41
N GLU A 192 -0.22 3.93 4.80
CA GLU A 192 1.21 4.28 4.72
C GLU A 192 2.10 3.34 5.55
N LEU A 193 1.59 2.87 6.69
CA LEU A 193 2.30 1.91 7.52
C LEU A 193 2.29 0.50 6.92
N ALA A 194 1.26 0.12 6.17
CA ALA A 194 1.24 -1.15 5.46
C ALA A 194 2.32 -1.21 4.38
N HIS A 195 2.58 -0.08 3.72
CA HIS A 195 3.66 0.04 2.75
C HIS A 195 5.06 -0.26 3.31
N GLN A 196 5.28 -0.10 4.63
CA GLN A 196 6.57 -0.45 5.24
C GLN A 196 6.94 -1.93 5.02
N TRP A 197 5.94 -2.80 4.78
CA TRP A 197 6.12 -4.19 4.36
C TRP A 197 5.84 -4.39 2.86
N PHE A 198 4.72 -3.84 2.37
CA PHE A 198 4.22 -3.97 1.00
C PHE A 198 4.48 -2.69 0.19
N GLY A 199 5.74 -2.47 -0.17
CA GLY A 199 6.21 -1.25 -0.85
C GLY A 199 7.67 -0.99 -0.57
N ASP A 200 8.04 -0.92 0.70
CA ASP A 200 9.40 -0.59 1.13
C ASP A 200 10.28 -1.82 1.25
N LEU A 201 9.86 -2.74 2.13
CA LEU A 201 10.59 -3.98 2.40
C LEU A 201 10.59 -4.89 1.18
N VAL A 202 9.40 -5.14 0.62
CA VAL A 202 9.22 -5.82 -0.67
C VAL A 202 8.59 -4.85 -1.64
N THR A 203 9.33 -4.46 -2.67
CA THR A 203 8.88 -3.48 -3.67
C THR A 203 8.48 -4.19 -4.95
N MET A 204 7.47 -3.72 -5.66
CA MET A 204 7.16 -4.20 -7.00
C MET A 204 8.41 -4.24 -7.90
N THR A 205 8.50 -5.22 -8.81
CA THR A 205 9.62 -5.31 -9.77
C THR A 205 9.59 -4.18 -10.79
N TRP A 206 8.39 -3.70 -11.15
CA TRP A 206 8.18 -2.59 -12.06
C TRP A 206 6.78 -2.00 -11.87
N TRP A 207 6.51 -0.82 -12.43
CA TRP A 207 5.26 -0.07 -12.21
C TRP A 207 3.95 -0.80 -12.59
N PRO A 208 3.87 -1.65 -13.63
CA PRO A 208 2.69 -2.48 -13.90
C PRO A 208 2.30 -3.43 -12.75
N GLU A 209 3.23 -3.72 -11.85
CA GLU A 209 3.04 -4.60 -10.70
C GLU A 209 2.63 -3.82 -9.44
N LEU A 210 2.32 -2.51 -9.55
CA LEU A 210 2.07 -1.61 -8.42
C LEU A 210 1.00 -2.13 -7.43
N VAL A 211 0.07 -2.99 -7.87
CA VAL A 211 -0.91 -3.64 -7.00
C VAL A 211 -0.30 -4.45 -5.86
N VAL A 212 0.93 -4.97 -5.99
CA VAL A 212 1.62 -5.67 -4.88
C VAL A 212 2.15 -4.72 -3.80
N ASN A 213 2.10 -3.41 -4.08
CA ASN A 213 2.27 -2.35 -3.08
C ASN A 213 0.88 -1.81 -2.69
N GLU A 214 0.22 -1.11 -3.62
CA GLU A 214 -0.94 -0.27 -3.36
C GLU A 214 -2.21 -1.08 -3.09
N GLY A 215 -2.43 -2.17 -3.80
CA GLY A 215 -3.56 -3.06 -3.52
C GLY A 215 -3.46 -3.66 -2.12
N PHE A 216 -2.25 -3.97 -1.64
CA PHE A 216 -2.06 -4.46 -0.28
C PHE A 216 -2.17 -3.35 0.75
N ALA A 217 -1.63 -2.17 0.49
CA ALA A 217 -1.76 -1.03 1.38
C ALA A 217 -3.24 -0.65 1.57
N ASN A 218 -4.03 -0.57 0.49
CA ASN A 218 -5.48 -0.34 0.59
C ASN A 218 -6.22 -1.50 1.29
N TYR A 219 -5.81 -2.75 1.07
CA TYR A 219 -6.40 -3.90 1.77
C TYR A 219 -6.14 -3.83 3.28
N PHE A 220 -4.90 -3.55 3.67
CA PHE A 220 -4.48 -3.41 5.05
C PHE A 220 -4.89 -2.07 5.66
N GLU A 221 -5.30 -1.06 4.87
CA GLU A 221 -5.89 0.18 5.38
C GLU A 221 -7.00 -0.16 6.38
N ILE A 222 -7.97 -0.97 5.95
CA ILE A 222 -9.11 -1.36 6.78
C ILE A 222 -8.77 -2.57 7.65
N TYR A 223 -8.11 -3.59 7.10
CA TYR A 223 -7.86 -4.83 7.83
C TYR A 223 -6.88 -4.64 8.99
N ASN A 224 -5.82 -3.86 8.82
CA ASN A 224 -4.87 -3.55 9.90
C ASN A 224 -5.51 -2.67 10.98
N GLN A 225 -6.37 -1.71 10.61
CA GLN A 225 -7.17 -0.97 11.59
C GLN A 225 -8.06 -1.91 12.42
N ALA A 226 -8.71 -2.89 11.79
CA ALA A 226 -9.55 -3.85 12.49
C ALA A 226 -8.73 -4.75 13.45
N MET A 227 -7.49 -5.09 13.09
CA MET A 227 -6.56 -5.80 14.00
C MET A 227 -6.10 -4.91 15.17
N ALA A 228 -5.77 -3.65 14.90
CA ALA A 228 -5.29 -2.69 15.89
C ALA A 228 -6.39 -2.22 16.87
N PHE A 229 -7.64 -2.20 16.42
CA PHE A 229 -8.83 -1.77 17.16
C PHE A 229 -10.01 -2.75 16.94
N PRO A 230 -9.96 -3.95 17.54
CA PRO A 230 -10.96 -5.00 17.33
C PRO A 230 -12.39 -4.57 17.68
N GLU A 231 -12.55 -3.63 18.63
CA GLU A 231 -13.83 -3.04 19.00
C GLU A 231 -14.56 -2.32 17.84
N HIS A 232 -13.83 -1.98 16.77
CA HIS A 232 -14.38 -1.31 15.58
C HIS A 232 -14.43 -2.21 14.35
N ALA A 233 -13.98 -3.47 14.45
CA ALA A 233 -13.81 -4.37 13.31
C ALA A 233 -15.09 -4.54 12.47
N GLN A 234 -16.26 -4.68 13.10
CA GLN A 234 -17.53 -4.85 12.38
C GLN A 234 -17.90 -3.60 11.56
N PHE A 235 -17.68 -2.41 12.11
CA PHE A 235 -17.92 -1.15 11.40
C PHE A 235 -16.94 -0.98 10.24
N LEU A 236 -15.66 -1.30 10.46
CA LEU A 236 -14.61 -1.24 9.46
C LEU A 236 -14.86 -2.21 8.30
N ASP A 237 -15.35 -3.42 8.57
CA ASP A 237 -15.72 -4.38 7.52
C ASP A 237 -16.86 -3.84 6.64
N GLY A 238 -17.87 -3.21 7.24
CA GLY A 238 -18.93 -2.52 6.50
C GLY A 238 -18.41 -1.37 5.63
N LYS A 239 -17.45 -0.60 6.16
CA LYS A 239 -16.80 0.52 5.46
C LYS A 239 -15.98 0.07 4.25
N PHE A 240 -15.41 -1.14 4.27
CA PHE A 240 -14.69 -1.69 3.12
C PHE A 240 -15.58 -1.72 1.86
N PHE A 241 -16.87 -2.03 2.01
CA PHE A 241 -17.79 -2.07 0.87
C PHE A 241 -18.00 -0.67 0.25
N THR A 242 -18.29 0.32 1.09
CA THR A 242 -18.61 1.68 0.62
C THR A 242 -17.38 2.45 0.15
N ASP A 243 -16.21 2.19 0.74
CA ASP A 243 -15.02 2.98 0.49
C ASP A 243 -14.08 2.34 -0.55
N MET A 244 -14.16 1.02 -0.73
CA MET A 244 -13.28 0.28 -1.67
C MET A 244 -14.09 -0.45 -2.74
N MET A 245 -15.01 -1.34 -2.35
CA MET A 245 -15.66 -2.23 -3.32
C MET A 245 -16.60 -1.49 -4.29
N GLU A 246 -17.46 -0.60 -3.80
CA GLU A 246 -18.39 0.19 -4.63
C GLU A 246 -17.63 1.10 -5.62
N PRO A 247 -16.66 1.94 -5.18
CA PRO A 247 -15.87 2.77 -6.10
C PRO A 247 -15.08 1.97 -7.15
N ALA A 248 -14.58 0.79 -6.77
CA ALA A 248 -13.90 -0.13 -7.68
C ALA A 248 -14.86 -0.60 -8.79
N LEU A 249 -16.05 -1.07 -8.42
CA LEU A 249 -17.07 -1.54 -9.37
C LEU A 249 -17.54 -0.40 -10.29
N ASP A 250 -17.79 0.79 -9.74
CA ASP A 250 -18.20 1.95 -10.52
C ASP A 250 -17.18 2.33 -11.59
N THR A 251 -15.88 2.30 -11.24
CA THR A 251 -14.80 2.62 -12.18
C THR A 251 -14.60 1.51 -13.20
N ASP A 252 -14.63 0.26 -12.74
CA ASP A 252 -14.38 -0.92 -13.57
C ASP A 252 -15.55 -1.25 -14.52
N ALA A 253 -16.73 -0.65 -14.30
CA ALA A 253 -17.89 -0.66 -15.19
C ALA A 253 -17.82 0.39 -16.33
N ILE A 254 -16.81 1.27 -16.31
CA ILE A 254 -16.62 2.28 -17.36
C ILE A 254 -15.51 1.80 -18.29
N ILE A 255 -15.88 1.29 -19.47
CA ILE A 255 -14.96 0.65 -20.44
C ILE A 255 -13.65 1.41 -20.69
N ASN A 256 -13.70 2.74 -20.80
CA ASN A 256 -12.53 3.58 -21.09
C ASN A 256 -11.73 4.01 -19.85
N ALA A 257 -12.28 3.82 -18.65
CA ALA A 257 -11.60 4.08 -17.39
C ALA A 257 -11.08 2.78 -16.73
N SER A 258 -11.66 1.64 -17.10
CA SER A 258 -11.25 0.30 -16.69
C SER A 258 -10.02 -0.18 -17.46
N HIS A 259 -9.20 -0.99 -16.80
CA HIS A 259 -8.10 -1.75 -17.39
C HIS A 259 -7.84 -3.01 -16.54
N PRO A 260 -7.06 -3.99 -17.03
CA PRO A 260 -6.54 -5.05 -16.16
C PRO A 260 -5.72 -4.46 -15.03
N ILE A 261 -5.71 -5.08 -13.85
CA ILE A 261 -4.86 -4.63 -12.73
C ILE A 261 -3.39 -4.56 -13.16
N ILE A 262 -2.91 -5.62 -13.83
CA ILE A 262 -1.59 -5.63 -14.43
C ILE A 262 -1.72 -5.05 -15.84
N ALA A 263 -1.54 -3.74 -15.96
CA ALA A 263 -1.58 -3.01 -17.21
C ALA A 263 -0.28 -2.24 -17.45
N ARG A 264 0.02 -1.96 -18.73
CA ARG A 264 1.20 -1.15 -19.08
C ARG A 264 1.05 0.26 -18.53
N GLY A 265 2.16 0.82 -18.04
CA GLY A 265 2.22 2.20 -17.57
C GLY A 265 2.32 2.30 -16.05
N LEU A 266 2.05 3.50 -15.56
CA LEU A 266 2.04 3.87 -14.16
C LEU A 266 0.61 4.29 -13.81
N ASN A 267 -0.12 3.41 -13.14
CA ASN A 267 -1.56 3.55 -12.93
C ASN A 267 -1.84 3.73 -11.43
N PHE A 268 -1.88 4.98 -11.00
CA PHE A 268 -2.28 5.35 -9.63
C PHE A 268 -3.78 5.66 -9.60
N ASP A 269 -4.62 4.63 -9.64
CA ASP A 269 -6.07 4.76 -9.80
C ASP A 269 -6.88 3.71 -9.02
N LYS A 270 -8.21 3.82 -9.06
CA LYS A 270 -9.12 2.93 -8.33
C LYS A 270 -9.04 1.45 -8.77
N ILE A 271 -8.49 1.15 -9.95
CA ILE A 271 -8.33 -0.23 -10.38
C ILE A 271 -7.16 -0.88 -9.63
N VAL A 272 -6.03 -0.18 -9.51
CA VAL A 272 -4.88 -0.72 -8.78
C VAL A 272 -5.14 -0.74 -7.26
N TYR A 273 -5.74 0.33 -6.73
CA TYR A 273 -6.01 0.48 -5.29
C TYR A 273 -7.24 -0.31 -4.85
N ASP A 274 -8.43 0.13 -5.27
CA ASP A 274 -9.70 -0.33 -4.71
C ASP A 274 -10.11 -1.72 -5.21
N LYS A 275 -9.98 -1.97 -6.54
CA LYS A 275 -10.24 -3.30 -7.12
C LYS A 275 -9.17 -4.31 -6.67
N GLY A 276 -7.90 -3.89 -6.63
CA GLY A 276 -6.80 -4.71 -6.10
C GLY A 276 -7.07 -5.17 -4.67
N ALA A 277 -7.40 -4.26 -3.76
CA ALA A 277 -7.76 -4.58 -2.39
C ALA A 277 -9.00 -5.47 -2.27
N SER A 278 -10.02 -5.21 -3.09
CA SER A 278 -11.25 -6.03 -3.12
C SER A 278 -10.97 -7.48 -3.53
N ILE A 279 -10.09 -7.69 -4.51
CA ILE A 279 -9.68 -9.04 -4.93
C ILE A 279 -8.79 -9.69 -3.87
N TYR A 280 -7.89 -8.96 -3.21
CA TYR A 280 -7.14 -9.52 -2.07
C TYR A 280 -8.05 -9.92 -0.92
N ARG A 281 -9.09 -9.14 -0.61
CA ARG A 281 -10.11 -9.52 0.38
C ARG A 281 -10.85 -10.80 -0.05
N MET A 282 -11.25 -10.92 -1.32
CA MET A 282 -11.86 -12.13 -1.85
C MET A 282 -10.90 -13.33 -1.74
N ALA A 283 -9.64 -13.16 -2.08
CA ALA A 283 -8.61 -14.19 -1.99
C ALA A 283 -8.40 -14.64 -0.54
N HIS A 284 -8.29 -13.70 0.40
CA HIS A 284 -8.18 -13.99 1.82
C HIS A 284 -9.37 -14.82 2.32
N ILE A 285 -10.60 -14.40 2.07
CA ILE A 285 -11.80 -15.14 2.49
C ILE A 285 -11.82 -16.55 1.89
N THR A 286 -11.40 -16.68 0.64
CA THR A 286 -11.38 -17.96 -0.09
C THR A 286 -10.32 -18.93 0.42
N LEU A 287 -9.12 -18.43 0.72
CA LEU A 287 -8.00 -19.24 1.21
C LEU A 287 -8.09 -19.50 2.72
N GLY A 288 -8.77 -18.63 3.45
CA GLY A 288 -8.88 -18.64 4.91
C GLY A 288 -7.66 -18.04 5.60
N ASP A 289 -7.87 -17.56 6.83
CA ASP A 289 -6.91 -16.77 7.60
C ASP A 289 -5.52 -17.40 7.69
N LYS A 290 -5.45 -18.71 7.96
CA LYS A 290 -4.17 -19.42 8.18
C LYS A 290 -3.33 -19.49 6.91
N ALA A 291 -3.91 -19.93 5.80
CA ALA A 291 -3.19 -20.07 4.54
C ALA A 291 -2.79 -18.70 3.98
N TRP A 292 -3.68 -17.70 4.11
CA TRP A 292 -3.42 -16.34 3.69
C TRP A 292 -2.25 -15.72 4.48
N GLN A 293 -2.33 -15.73 5.82
CA GLN A 293 -1.29 -15.17 6.68
C GLN A 293 0.07 -15.86 6.50
N GLU A 294 0.08 -17.20 6.40
CA GLU A 294 1.31 -17.96 6.18
C GLU A 294 1.94 -17.64 4.80
N GLY A 295 1.11 -17.52 3.76
CA GLY A 295 1.57 -17.14 2.42
C GLY A 295 2.16 -15.72 2.37
N LEU A 296 1.53 -14.75 3.04
CA LEU A 296 2.06 -13.39 3.15
C LEU A 296 3.35 -13.34 4.00
N THR A 297 3.42 -14.12 5.08
CA THR A 297 4.64 -14.25 5.88
C THR A 297 5.79 -14.82 5.05
N ASP A 298 5.58 -15.92 4.31
CA ASP A 298 6.61 -16.50 3.42
C ASP A 298 7.01 -15.50 2.32
N TYR A 299 6.06 -14.76 1.76
CA TYR A 299 6.32 -13.69 0.78
C TYR A 299 7.26 -12.61 1.35
N ILE A 300 6.92 -12.02 2.50
CA ILE A 300 7.73 -10.99 3.15
C ILE A 300 9.13 -11.51 3.47
N HIS A 301 9.23 -12.68 4.11
CA HIS A 301 10.53 -13.22 4.51
C HIS A 301 11.43 -13.62 3.32
N SER A 302 10.83 -14.07 2.22
CA SER A 302 11.56 -14.47 1.01
C SER A 302 12.10 -13.29 0.22
N TYR A 303 11.33 -12.20 0.12
CA TYR A 303 11.64 -11.09 -0.78
C TYR A 303 12.05 -9.80 -0.08
N LYS A 304 12.18 -9.82 1.26
CA LYS A 304 12.65 -8.66 2.04
C LYS A 304 13.92 -8.04 1.47
N TRP A 305 13.95 -6.71 1.42
CA TRP A 305 15.02 -5.90 0.84
C TRP A 305 15.26 -6.11 -0.66
N GLY A 306 14.29 -6.72 -1.34
CA GLY A 306 14.31 -7.01 -2.77
C GLY A 306 13.00 -6.60 -3.42
N ASN A 307 12.72 -7.25 -4.56
CA ASN A 307 11.55 -6.96 -5.37
C ASN A 307 10.73 -8.23 -5.64
N ALA A 308 9.44 -8.06 -5.88
CA ALA A 308 8.55 -9.15 -6.28
C ALA A 308 7.44 -8.66 -7.23
N ASN A 309 6.86 -9.58 -8.00
CA ASN A 309 5.71 -9.36 -8.87
C ASN A 309 4.50 -10.18 -8.37
N HIS A 310 3.34 -10.03 -9.01
CA HIS A 310 2.13 -10.79 -8.66
C HIS A 310 2.32 -12.32 -8.78
N GLU A 311 3.07 -12.80 -9.78
CA GLU A 311 3.33 -14.24 -9.96
C GLU A 311 4.11 -14.82 -8.76
N MET A 312 5.14 -14.10 -8.29
CA MET A 312 5.93 -14.46 -7.11
C MET A 312 5.09 -14.47 -5.84
N LEU A 313 4.13 -13.55 -5.70
CA LEU A 313 3.13 -13.55 -4.63
C LEU A 313 2.21 -14.77 -4.73
N PHE A 314 1.63 -15.01 -5.90
CA PHE A 314 0.70 -16.12 -6.13
C PHE A 314 1.36 -17.47 -5.89
N ALA A 315 2.65 -17.62 -6.19
CA ALA A 315 3.41 -18.83 -5.88
C ALA A 315 3.48 -19.09 -4.35
N LYS A 316 3.65 -18.03 -3.53
CA LYS A 316 3.67 -18.15 -2.07
C LYS A 316 2.30 -18.50 -1.50
N LEU A 317 1.25 -17.84 -1.99
CA LEU A 317 -0.12 -18.15 -1.61
C LEU A 317 -0.53 -19.55 -2.05
N THR A 318 -0.09 -20.02 -3.23
CA THR A 318 -0.33 -21.38 -3.72
C THR A 318 0.29 -22.42 -2.79
N LYS A 319 1.56 -22.24 -2.43
CA LYS A 319 2.26 -23.13 -1.51
C LYS A 319 1.53 -23.23 -0.17
N ALA A 320 1.12 -22.10 0.41
CA ALA A 320 0.39 -22.08 1.67
C ALA A 320 -1.00 -22.73 1.53
N ALA A 321 -1.77 -22.38 0.50
CA ALA A 321 -3.09 -22.97 0.23
C ALA A 321 -3.04 -24.50 0.12
N GLN A 322 -2.03 -25.04 -0.56
CA GLN A 322 -1.84 -26.49 -0.68
C GLN A 322 -1.45 -27.15 0.64
N ALA A 323 -0.62 -26.50 1.47
CA ALA A 323 -0.27 -26.99 2.80
C ALA A 323 -1.49 -27.12 3.73
N TYR A 324 -2.49 -26.25 3.56
CA TYR A 324 -3.77 -26.31 4.26
C TYR A 324 -4.86 -27.11 3.53
N ASN A 325 -4.52 -27.85 2.46
CA ASN A 325 -5.44 -28.68 1.67
C ASN A 325 -6.63 -27.89 1.09
N ILE A 326 -6.44 -26.61 0.78
CA ILE A 326 -7.46 -25.81 0.08
C ILE A 326 -7.57 -26.31 -1.37
N VAL A 327 -8.80 -26.46 -1.84
CA VAL A 327 -9.10 -26.99 -3.19
C VAL A 327 -9.73 -25.95 -4.10
N ASP A 328 -9.45 -26.05 -5.39
CA ASP A 328 -10.05 -25.23 -6.44
C ASP A 328 -11.49 -25.67 -6.78
N TRP A 329 -12.12 -24.95 -7.72
CA TRP A 329 -13.46 -25.23 -8.22
C TRP A 329 -13.63 -26.59 -8.91
N CYS A 330 -12.54 -27.33 -9.15
CA CYS A 330 -12.54 -28.68 -9.71
C CYS A 330 -12.20 -29.76 -8.66
N GLY A 331 -12.04 -29.38 -7.38
CA GLY A 331 -11.64 -30.31 -6.32
C GLY A 331 -10.17 -30.72 -6.38
N ARG A 332 -9.33 -29.97 -7.10
CA ARG A 332 -7.88 -30.18 -7.18
C ARG A 332 -7.17 -29.29 -6.15
N PRO A 333 -5.92 -29.56 -5.78
CA PRO A 333 -5.14 -28.64 -4.94
C PRO A 333 -5.16 -27.21 -5.50
N MET A 334 -5.40 -26.22 -4.65
CA MET A 334 -5.51 -24.82 -5.05
C MET A 334 -4.23 -24.35 -5.76
N ASP A 335 -4.44 -23.65 -6.87
CA ASP A 335 -3.42 -22.96 -7.66
C ASP A 335 -3.86 -21.50 -7.76
N VAL A 336 -3.23 -20.64 -6.95
CA VAL A 336 -3.68 -19.26 -6.77
C VAL A 336 -3.47 -18.44 -8.03
N ALA A 337 -2.49 -18.77 -8.88
CA ALA A 337 -2.33 -18.12 -10.17
C ALA A 337 -3.54 -18.42 -11.07
N LYS A 338 -3.93 -19.69 -11.22
CA LYS A 338 -5.14 -20.03 -11.99
C LYS A 338 -6.41 -19.38 -11.44
N PHE A 339 -6.47 -19.19 -10.13
CA PHE A 339 -7.57 -18.49 -9.48
C PHE A 339 -7.56 -16.98 -9.80
N LEU A 340 -6.44 -16.29 -9.59
CA LEU A 340 -6.38 -14.82 -9.59
C LEU A 340 -5.93 -14.20 -10.91
N ASP A 341 -5.25 -14.92 -11.81
CA ASP A 341 -4.85 -14.40 -13.13
C ASP A 341 -6.04 -13.85 -13.93
N PRO A 342 -7.22 -14.52 -14.00
CA PRO A 342 -8.39 -13.94 -14.66
C PRO A 342 -8.90 -12.66 -13.98
N TRP A 343 -8.61 -12.45 -12.70
CA TRP A 343 -9.01 -11.23 -11.99
C TRP A 343 -7.98 -10.09 -12.18
N PHE A 344 -6.72 -10.42 -12.42
CA PHE A 344 -5.62 -9.45 -12.56
C PHE A 344 -5.33 -9.03 -14.00
N LEU A 345 -5.51 -9.96 -14.95
CA LEU A 345 -5.00 -9.83 -16.32
C LEU A 345 -6.08 -9.49 -17.37
N GLN A 346 -7.32 -9.27 -16.95
CA GLN A 346 -8.38 -8.71 -17.79
C GLN A 346 -9.15 -7.62 -17.05
N GLN A 347 -9.68 -6.67 -17.80
CA GLN A 347 -10.50 -5.59 -17.27
C GLN A 347 -11.93 -6.07 -16.97
N CYS A 348 -12.75 -5.21 -16.36
CA CYS A 348 -14.15 -5.53 -15.99
C CYS A 348 -14.23 -6.61 -14.88
N PHE A 349 -15.47 -6.95 -14.52
CA PHE A 349 -15.84 -7.92 -13.49
C PHE A 349 -17.07 -8.74 -13.92
N PRO A 350 -17.31 -9.92 -13.31
CA PRO A 350 -18.45 -10.77 -13.68
C PRO A 350 -19.79 -10.24 -13.13
N LEU A 351 -20.79 -10.15 -14.00
CA LEU A 351 -22.20 -10.11 -13.62
C LEU A 351 -22.71 -11.54 -13.41
N ILE A 352 -23.08 -11.87 -12.18
CA ILE A 352 -23.65 -13.17 -11.83
C ILE A 352 -25.18 -13.09 -11.91
N THR A 353 -25.78 -13.90 -12.80
CA THR A 353 -27.23 -14.07 -12.88
C THR A 353 -27.63 -15.32 -12.14
N VAL A 354 -28.55 -15.17 -11.17
CA VAL A 354 -29.12 -16.28 -10.41
C VAL A 354 -30.55 -16.50 -10.88
N THR A 355 -30.83 -17.70 -11.41
CA THR A 355 -32.17 -18.10 -11.84
C THR A 355 -32.67 -19.21 -10.94
N ASN A 356 -33.76 -18.96 -10.21
CA ASN A 356 -34.40 -19.95 -9.35
C ASN A 356 -35.88 -20.10 -9.73
N ASN A 357 -36.14 -21.02 -10.65
CA ASN A 357 -37.48 -21.19 -11.24
C ASN A 357 -38.38 -22.15 -10.45
N GLN A 358 -37.91 -22.77 -9.36
CA GLN A 358 -38.70 -23.70 -8.54
C GLN A 358 -38.29 -23.67 -7.07
N LEU A 359 -39.27 -23.62 -6.16
CA LEU A 359 -39.09 -23.50 -4.69
C LEU A 359 -38.22 -24.59 -4.01
N MET A 360 -37.90 -25.68 -4.73
CA MET A 360 -37.17 -26.85 -4.25
C MET A 360 -36.01 -27.29 -5.18
N ALA A 361 -35.78 -26.60 -6.29
CA ALA A 361 -34.68 -26.93 -7.21
C ALA A 361 -33.42 -26.11 -6.86
N PRO A 362 -32.20 -26.63 -7.13
CA PRO A 362 -30.99 -25.84 -7.03
C PRO A 362 -31.05 -24.62 -7.97
N ALA A 363 -30.66 -23.46 -7.46
CA ALA A 363 -30.54 -22.27 -8.30
C ALA A 363 -29.49 -22.49 -9.41
N GLN A 364 -29.75 -21.94 -10.58
CA GLN A 364 -28.79 -21.92 -11.69
C GLN A 364 -28.02 -20.60 -11.67
N PHE A 365 -26.71 -20.70 -11.84
CA PHE A 365 -25.79 -19.57 -11.84
C PHE A 365 -25.11 -19.46 -13.18
N THR A 366 -25.10 -18.26 -13.76
CA THR A 366 -24.34 -17.95 -14.98
C THR A 366 -23.53 -16.69 -14.77
N GLN A 367 -22.37 -16.60 -15.44
CA GLN A 367 -21.55 -15.40 -15.48
C GLN A 367 -21.41 -14.87 -16.91
N GLN A 368 -21.26 -13.55 -16.99
CA GLN A 368 -20.81 -12.82 -18.17
C GLN A 368 -20.07 -11.57 -17.68
N PRO A 369 -19.19 -10.93 -18.48
CA PRO A 369 -18.71 -9.61 -18.12
C PRO A 369 -19.88 -8.64 -17.89
N PHE A 370 -19.73 -7.75 -16.92
CA PHE A 370 -20.73 -6.69 -16.67
C PHE A 370 -20.96 -5.83 -17.92
N ASP A 371 -19.88 -5.48 -18.61
CA ASP A 371 -19.92 -4.80 -19.89
C ASP A 371 -20.13 -5.73 -21.09
N LYS A 372 -20.61 -5.16 -22.19
CA LYS A 372 -20.74 -5.89 -23.46
C LYS A 372 -19.37 -6.33 -23.94
N ARG A 373 -19.17 -7.64 -24.06
CA ARG A 373 -17.93 -8.28 -24.54
C ARG A 373 -17.38 -7.72 -25.86
N THR A 374 -18.25 -7.26 -26.76
CA THR A 374 -17.86 -6.66 -28.05
C THR A 374 -17.18 -5.30 -27.91
N LEU A 375 -17.31 -4.64 -26.76
CA LEU A 375 -16.68 -3.35 -26.47
C LEU A 375 -15.40 -3.48 -25.64
N LEU A 376 -15.12 -4.70 -25.16
CA LEU A 376 -13.96 -4.98 -24.32
C LEU A 376 -12.76 -5.42 -25.19
N PRO A 377 -11.52 -5.20 -24.74
CA PRO A 377 -10.34 -5.66 -25.46
C PRO A 377 -10.26 -7.20 -25.54
N ALA A 378 -9.31 -7.71 -26.33
CA ALA A 378 -9.07 -9.15 -26.37
C ALA A 378 -8.57 -9.64 -25.00
N SER A 379 -9.13 -10.77 -24.54
CA SER A 379 -8.72 -11.43 -23.29
C SER A 379 -8.47 -12.91 -23.54
N ASN A 380 -7.37 -13.42 -22.98
CA ASN A 380 -7.03 -14.85 -22.99
C ASN A 380 -7.96 -15.70 -22.09
N PHE A 381 -8.74 -15.05 -21.21
CA PHE A 381 -9.64 -15.71 -20.27
C PHE A 381 -11.10 -15.61 -20.69
N SER A 382 -11.37 -15.09 -21.89
CA SER A 382 -12.71 -15.03 -22.44
C SER A 382 -13.73 -14.27 -21.57
N TYR A 383 -13.29 -13.34 -20.71
CA TYR A 383 -14.14 -12.68 -19.71
C TYR A 383 -14.94 -13.68 -18.87
N SER A 384 -14.22 -14.69 -18.38
CA SER A 384 -14.72 -15.73 -17.50
C SER A 384 -13.80 -15.83 -16.30
N TRP A 385 -14.39 -16.00 -15.13
CA TRP A 385 -13.68 -16.00 -13.85
C TRP A 385 -14.03 -17.23 -13.02
N PRO A 386 -13.08 -17.80 -12.28
CA PRO A 386 -13.40 -18.61 -11.11
C PRO A 386 -13.96 -17.71 -10.01
N VAL A 387 -15.25 -17.84 -9.71
CA VAL A 387 -15.95 -16.98 -8.73
C VAL A 387 -16.33 -17.77 -7.48
N PRO A 388 -15.72 -17.47 -6.31
CA PRO A 388 -16.13 -18.05 -5.04
C PRO A 388 -17.39 -17.34 -4.53
N MET A 389 -18.50 -18.07 -4.41
CA MET A 389 -19.78 -17.56 -3.91
C MET A 389 -20.14 -18.20 -2.59
N HIS A 390 -20.50 -17.39 -1.61
CA HIS A 390 -21.00 -17.86 -0.32
C HIS A 390 -22.53 -17.85 -0.34
N ILE A 391 -23.13 -19.03 -0.47
CA ILE A 391 -24.59 -19.19 -0.58
C ILE A 391 -25.16 -19.61 0.78
N ARG A 392 -26.24 -18.94 1.19
CA ARG A 392 -27.01 -19.29 2.38
C ARG A 392 -28.43 -19.62 1.97
N ASP A 393 -28.86 -20.85 2.24
CA ASP A 393 -30.25 -21.26 2.04
C ASP A 393 -31.14 -20.61 3.11
N TYR A 394 -32.30 -20.12 2.69
CA TYR A 394 -33.33 -19.57 3.55
C TYR A 394 -33.97 -20.63 4.48
N LYS A 395 -34.01 -21.90 4.07
CA LYS A 395 -34.71 -22.99 4.80
C LYS A 395 -33.82 -23.81 5.78
N GLY A 396 -32.51 -23.59 5.80
CA GLY A 396 -31.55 -24.42 6.53
C GLY A 396 -30.92 -23.77 7.78
N ASP A 397 -29.91 -24.45 8.32
CA ASP A 397 -29.10 -24.17 9.53
C ASP A 397 -28.36 -22.81 9.55
N HIS A 398 -28.73 -21.89 8.66
CA HIS A 398 -28.16 -20.55 8.50
C HIS A 398 -26.66 -20.50 8.17
N LYS A 399 -26.04 -21.65 7.88
CA LYS A 399 -24.63 -21.74 7.50
C LYS A 399 -24.44 -21.34 6.04
N SER A 400 -23.46 -20.47 5.81
CA SER A 400 -22.99 -20.12 4.47
C SER A 400 -22.11 -21.24 3.94
N ILE A 401 -22.33 -21.66 2.69
CA ILE A 401 -21.56 -22.71 2.01
C ILE A 401 -20.84 -22.07 0.83
N LEU A 402 -19.54 -22.36 0.69
CA LEU A 402 -18.76 -21.97 -0.48
C LEU A 402 -19.20 -22.79 -1.70
N HIS A 403 -19.59 -22.09 -2.75
CA HIS A 403 -19.97 -22.61 -4.05
C HIS A 403 -19.14 -21.91 -5.11
N TRP A 404 -18.48 -22.68 -5.97
CA TRP A 404 -17.67 -22.14 -7.05
C TRP A 404 -18.47 -22.05 -8.35
N LEU A 405 -18.49 -20.85 -8.95
CA LEU A 405 -18.82 -20.74 -10.36
C LEU A 405 -17.55 -20.98 -11.17
N LYS A 406 -17.55 -22.04 -11.97
CA LYS A 406 -16.41 -22.42 -12.79
C LYS A 406 -16.24 -21.41 -13.94
N PRO A 407 -15.00 -21.05 -14.29
CA PRO A 407 -14.74 -20.38 -15.54
C PRO A 407 -15.08 -21.34 -16.70
N SER A 408 -15.58 -20.77 -17.78
CA SER A 408 -16.00 -21.43 -19.02
C SER A 408 -14.85 -21.94 -19.86
#